data_AF-A0A6G2QGP2-F1
#
_entry.id   AF-A0A6G2QGP2-F1
#
_cell.length_a   1.000
_cell.length_b   1.000
_cell.length_c   1.000
_cell.angle_alpha   90.00
_cell.angle_beta   90.00
_cell.angle_gamma   90.00
#
_symmetry.space_group_name_H-M   'P 1'
#
loop_
_entity.id
_entity.type
_entity.pdbx_description
1 polymer ?
#
loop_
_entity_poly.entity_id
_entity_poly.type
_entity_poly.pdbx_seq_one_letter_code
_entity_poly.pdbx_strand_id
1 'polypeptide(L)' 'WNEFFSPSGEFPYVGDYDGDGKDDIVTFTHNAEADVYVATSNGTDGFINGRKWHDFFGTPGETTL' A
#
# COMPACT_ATOMS: atom_id res chain seq x y z
N TRP A 1 -4.80 -11.21 -9.19
CA TRP A 1 -3.34 -11.12 -9.44
C TRP A 1 -2.97 -9.68 -9.83
N ASN A 2 -1.81 -9.16 -9.38
CA ASN A 2 -1.27 -7.84 -9.76
C ASN A 2 0.08 -8.04 -10.48
N GLU A 3 0.27 -7.41 -11.64
CA GLU A 3 1.55 -7.53 -12.38
C GLU A 3 2.65 -6.63 -11.80
N PHE A 4 2.27 -5.55 -11.11
CA PHE A 4 3.18 -4.51 -10.65
C PHE A 4 2.73 -3.95 -9.29
N PHE A 5 3.22 -4.55 -8.22
CA PHE A 5 2.98 -4.11 -6.85
C PHE A 5 4.23 -4.35 -6.00
N SER A 6 4.64 -3.36 -5.21
CA SER A 6 5.86 -3.42 -4.40
C SER A 6 7.14 -3.77 -5.18
N PRO A 7 7.52 -2.99 -6.21
CA PRO A 7 8.81 -3.14 -6.88
C PRO A 7 10.00 -2.96 -5.90
N SER A 8 11.21 -3.26 -6.38
CA SER A 8 12.44 -3.21 -5.58
C SER A 8 12.60 -1.86 -4.85
N GLY A 9 12.78 -1.92 -3.54
CA GLY A 9 12.93 -0.75 -2.68
C GLY A 9 11.67 -0.36 -1.92
N GLU A 10 10.51 -0.90 -2.32
CA GLU A 10 9.27 -0.73 -1.59
C GLU A 10 9.06 -1.83 -0.53
N PHE A 11 8.22 -1.53 0.46
CA PHE A 11 7.95 -2.42 1.59
C PHE A 11 6.47 -2.78 1.65
N PRO A 12 6.08 -4.05 1.40
CA PRO A 12 4.69 -4.46 1.39
C PRO A 12 4.20 -4.94 2.77
N TYR A 13 2.93 -4.67 3.08
CA TYR A 13 2.21 -5.22 4.24
C TYR A 13 0.79 -5.66 3.85
N VAL A 14 0.18 -6.49 4.70
CA VAL A 14 -1.17 -7.05 4.54
C VAL A 14 -2.06 -6.55 5.68
N GLY A 15 -3.31 -6.21 5.37
CA GLY A 15 -4.33 -5.87 6.36
C GLY A 15 -5.62 -5.39 5.71
N ASP A 16 -6.71 -5.30 6.46
CA ASP A 16 -7.98 -4.74 6.00
C ASP A 16 -7.93 -3.21 6.08
N TYR A 17 -7.69 -2.56 4.94
CA TYR A 17 -7.50 -1.11 4.86
C TYR A 17 -8.76 -0.36 4.39
N ASP A 18 -9.69 -1.04 3.71
CA ASP A 18 -10.98 -0.46 3.30
C ASP A 18 -12.16 -0.78 4.23
N GLY A 19 -11.97 -1.68 5.20
CA GLY A 19 -12.93 -2.01 6.25
C GLY A 19 -14.01 -3.00 5.81
N ASP A 20 -13.82 -3.71 4.70
CA ASP A 20 -14.79 -4.66 4.16
C ASP A 20 -14.69 -6.07 4.76
N GLY A 21 -13.74 -6.28 5.68
CA GLY A 21 -13.49 -7.54 6.36
C GLY A 21 -12.58 -8.50 5.59
N LYS A 22 -11.89 -8.03 4.53
CA LYS A 22 -10.93 -8.81 3.75
C LYS A 22 -9.54 -8.19 3.84
N ASP A 23 -8.52 -9.04 3.75
CA ASP A 23 -7.13 -8.58 3.71
C ASP A 23 -6.81 -7.93 2.36
N ASP A 24 -6.39 -6.68 2.40
CA ASP A 24 -5.80 -5.91 1.31
C ASP A 24 -4.27 -5.96 1.36
N ILE A 25 -3.62 -5.34 0.37
CA ILE A 25 -2.17 -5.14 0.38
C ILE A 25 -1.82 -3.65 0.26
N VAL A 26 -0.82 -3.22 1.02
CA VAL A 26 -0.24 -1.87 0.98
C VAL A 26 1.25 -1.95 0.65
N THR A 27 1.78 -0.94 -0.04
CA THR A 27 3.21 -0.77 -0.26
C THR A 27 3.63 0.67 0.00
N PHE A 28 4.78 0.82 0.64
CA PHE A 28 5.41 2.11 0.96
C PHE A 28 6.60 2.31 0.05
N THR A 29 6.65 3.42 -0.70
CA THR A 29 7.69 3.60 -1.73
C THR A 29 9.08 3.84 -1.17
N HIS A 30 9.19 4.36 0.07
CA HIS A 30 10.46 4.68 0.75
C HIS A 30 11.45 5.52 -0.10
N ASN A 31 10.91 6.29 -1.05
CA ASN A 31 11.65 7.23 -1.88
C ASN A 31 11.32 8.68 -1.46
N ALA A 32 11.77 9.67 -2.24
CA ALA A 32 11.55 11.08 -1.91
C ALA A 32 10.06 11.50 -1.93
N GLU A 33 9.20 10.77 -2.65
CA GLU A 33 7.75 11.03 -2.66
C GLU A 33 7.06 10.47 -1.40
N ALA A 34 7.63 9.43 -0.79
CA ALA A 34 7.06 8.73 0.37
C ALA A 34 5.56 8.40 0.20
N ASP A 35 5.22 7.90 -0.98
CA ASP A 35 3.85 7.54 -1.35
C ASP A 35 3.44 6.20 -0.72
N VAL A 36 2.14 6.06 -0.48
CA VAL A 36 1.51 4.81 -0.02
C VAL A 36 0.47 4.38 -1.04
N TYR A 37 0.62 3.16 -1.56
CA TYR A 37 -0.31 2.56 -2.50
C TYR A 37 -1.03 1.38 -1.86
N VAL A 38 -2.36 1.34 -1.98
CA VAL A 38 -3.20 0.23 -1.50
C VAL A 38 -3.91 -0.42 -2.68
N ALA A 39 -3.83 -1.74 -2.76
CA ALA A 39 -4.60 -2.56 -3.68
C ALA A 39 -5.61 -3.37 -2.87
N THR A 40 -6.90 -3.09 -3.04
CA THR A 40 -7.96 -3.71 -2.24
C THR A 40 -8.34 -5.08 -2.78
N SER A 41 -8.71 -6.00 -1.90
CA SER A 41 -9.09 -7.37 -2.27
C SER A 41 -10.41 -7.39 -3.04
N ASN A 42 -10.49 -8.21 -4.09
CA ASN A 42 -11.77 -8.52 -4.74
C ASN A 42 -12.55 -9.64 -4.00
N GLY A 43 -11.94 -10.26 -2.98
CA GLY A 43 -12.51 -11.33 -2.19
C GLY A 43 -12.60 -12.69 -2.87
N THR A 44 -11.95 -12.87 -4.03
CA THR A 44 -11.91 -14.15 -4.74
C THR A 44 -10.47 -14.59 -5.04
N ASP A 45 -9.78 -13.87 -5.91
CA ASP A 45 -8.56 -14.33 -6.57
C ASP A 45 -7.59 -13.18 -6.93
N GLY A 46 -7.86 -11.98 -6.44
CA GLY A 46 -7.03 -10.84 -6.77
C GLY A 46 -7.31 -9.60 -5.96
N PHE A 47 -6.60 -8.56 -6.36
CA PHE A 47 -6.75 -7.22 -5.83
C PHE A 47 -7.05 -6.29 -7.00
N ILE A 48 -7.74 -5.20 -6.70
CA ILE A 48 -7.94 -4.09 -7.60
C ILE A 48 -6.63 -3.30 -7.65
N ASN A 49 -6.22 -2.88 -8.86
CA ASN A 49 -4.97 -2.15 -9.10
C ASN A 49 -4.66 -1.14 -7.99
N GLY A 50 -3.42 -1.20 -7.48
CA GLY A 50 -2.94 -0.32 -6.43
C GLY A 50 -3.18 1.15 -6.75
N ARG A 51 -3.84 1.86 -5.85
CA ARG A 51 -4.09 3.31 -5.96
C ARG A 51 -3.28 4.02 -4.90
N LYS A 52 -2.75 5.19 -5.24
CA LYS A 52 -2.16 6.07 -4.23
C LYS A 52 -3.26 6.53 -3.27
N TRP A 53 -3.07 6.24 -2.00
CA TRP A 53 -4.00 6.64 -0.93
C TRP A 53 -3.40 7.74 -0.05
N HIS A 54 -2.07 7.81 0.05
CA HIS A 54 -1.38 8.83 0.82
C HIS A 54 -0.09 9.26 0.12
N ASP A 55 0.29 10.52 0.30
CA ASP A 55 1.53 11.15 -0.11
C ASP A 55 2.31 11.64 1.13
N PHE A 56 3.64 11.67 1.08
CA PHE A 56 4.46 12.16 2.21
C PHE A 56 4.23 11.41 3.53
N PHE A 57 4.11 10.07 3.50
CA PHE A 57 3.93 9.28 4.71
C PHE A 57 5.26 8.98 5.40
N GLY A 58 5.45 9.44 6.63
CA GLY A 58 6.62 9.09 7.44
C GLY A 58 7.91 9.68 6.87
N THR A 59 7.85 10.91 6.38
CA THR A 59 9.00 11.59 5.79
C THR A 59 10.14 11.76 6.81
N PRO A 60 11.41 11.90 6.37
CA PRO A 60 12.52 12.08 7.30
C PRO A 60 12.27 13.26 8.27
N GLY A 61 12.16 12.96 9.56
CA GLY A 61 11.88 13.94 10.62
C GLY A 61 10.46 13.92 11.17
N GLU A 62 9.53 13.19 10.54
CA GLU A 62 8.23 12.90 11.11
C GLU A 62 8.35 11.80 12.17
N THR A 63 7.81 12.06 13.35
CA THR A 63 7.62 11.04 14.38
C THR A 63 6.16 10.65 14.36
N THR A 64 5.86 9.42 13.93
CA THR A 64 4.54 8.81 14.13
C THR A 64 4.34 8.64 15.64
N LEU A 65 3.28 9.24 16.19
CA LEU A 65 2.89 9.08 17.61
C LEU A 65 2.45 7.63 17.90
#